data_AF-A0AAI9X5E2-F1
#
_entry.id   AF-A0AAI9X5E2-F1
#
_cell.length_a   1.000
_cell.length_b   1.000
_cell.length_c   1.000
_cell.angle_alpha   90.00
_cell.angle_beta   90.00
_cell.angle_gamma   90.00
#
_symmetry.space_group_name_H-M   'P 1'
#
loop_
_entity.id
_entity.type
_entity.pdbx_description
1 polymer ?
#
loop_
_entity_poly.entity_id
_entity_poly.type
_entity_poly.pdbx_seq_one_letter_code
_entity_poly.pdbx_strand_id
1 'polypeptide(L)'
;MKCYLSGMPELRLGLNDKAMFETTGRATRGKSVEMEDVKFHQCVRLSRFENDRTISFIPPDGEFELMSYRLNTQVKPLIWVECVVESHSGSRIEYMLKAKAQFKRRSTANNVEILVPVPEDADSPRFRTNIGTVHYAPEKSAIIWKIKQFGGGKEFLMRAELGLPSVKGDDERGGGMTGGFGGSMGGAGGVGKSKRPINVKFEIPYFTTSGIQVRYLKITEPKLQYPSLPWVRYITQSGDIAMRMPEIQ
;
A
#
# COMPACT_ATOMS: atom_id res chain seq x y z
N MET A 1 -9.49 -11.85 -12.93
CA MET A 1 -9.23 -12.77 -14.05
C MET A 1 -9.88 -12.19 -15.28
N LYS A 2 -9.18 -12.19 -16.42
CA LYS A 2 -9.77 -11.84 -17.71
C LYS A 2 -9.93 -13.13 -18.50
N CYS A 3 -11.18 -13.55 -18.70
CA CYS A 3 -11.54 -14.79 -19.34
C CYS A 3 -12.06 -14.49 -20.75
N TYR A 4 -11.40 -15.04 -21.75
CA TYR A 4 -11.80 -14.97 -23.17
C TYR A 4 -11.77 -16.40 -23.71
N LEU A 5 -12.75 -17.20 -23.29
CA LEU A 5 -12.83 -18.62 -23.56
C LEU A 5 -14.17 -18.94 -24.23
N SER A 6 -14.15 -19.83 -25.21
CA SER A 6 -15.37 -20.24 -25.92
C SER A 6 -16.06 -21.39 -25.19
N GLY A 7 -17.40 -21.33 -25.09
CA GLY A 7 -18.19 -22.40 -24.47
C GLY A 7 -18.35 -22.24 -22.96
N MET A 8 -18.30 -23.35 -22.23
CA MET A 8 -18.46 -23.38 -20.77
C MET A 8 -17.37 -24.27 -20.15
N PRO A 9 -16.10 -23.87 -20.26
CA PRO A 9 -15.00 -24.69 -19.80
C PRO A 9 -14.98 -24.79 -18.27
N GLU A 10 -14.66 -25.97 -17.75
CA GLU A 10 -14.32 -26.14 -16.34
C GLU A 10 -12.83 -25.82 -16.13
N LEU A 11 -12.57 -24.86 -15.25
CA LEU A 11 -11.23 -24.41 -14.90
C LEU A 11 -10.84 -24.92 -13.52
N ARG A 12 -9.59 -25.35 -13.40
CA ARG A 12 -8.95 -25.73 -12.13
C ARG A 12 -7.68 -24.94 -11.91
N LEU A 13 -7.67 -24.12 -10.86
CA LEU A 13 -6.52 -23.32 -10.45
C LEU A 13 -5.76 -24.02 -9.33
N GLY A 14 -4.46 -24.19 -9.51
CA GLY A 14 -3.54 -24.70 -8.50
C GLY A 14 -2.64 -23.59 -7.97
N LEU A 15 -2.65 -23.38 -6.66
CA LEU A 15 -1.78 -22.42 -5.95
C LEU A 15 -0.75 -23.17 -5.10
N ASN A 16 0.25 -22.45 -4.60
CA ASN A 16 1.19 -22.95 -3.60
C ASN A 16 0.66 -22.83 -2.16
N ASP A 17 -0.59 -23.25 -1.92
CA ASP A 17 -1.23 -23.22 -0.61
C ASP A 17 -0.60 -24.24 0.35
N LYS A 18 -0.18 -23.77 1.52
CA LYS A 18 0.45 -24.60 2.56
C LYS A 18 -0.47 -25.74 3.03
N ALA A 19 -1.76 -25.46 3.25
CA ALA A 19 -2.72 -26.47 3.73
C ALA A 19 -2.90 -27.61 2.72
N MET A 20 -2.93 -27.27 1.43
CA MET A 20 -3.00 -28.24 0.34
C MET A 20 -1.76 -29.15 0.29
N PHE A 21 -0.56 -28.57 0.48
CA PHE A 21 0.68 -29.34 0.50
C PHE A 21 0.80 -30.30 1.68
N GLU A 22 0.39 -29.87 2.87
CA GLU A 22 0.38 -30.70 4.08
C GLU A 22 -0.55 -31.90 3.91
N THR A 23 -1.75 -31.69 3.37
CA THR A 23 -2.73 -32.76 3.11
C THR A 23 -2.25 -33.77 2.06
N THR A 24 -1.49 -33.33 1.06
CA THR A 24 -1.02 -34.20 -0.04
C THR A 24 0.30 -34.92 0.28
N GLY A 25 0.91 -34.68 1.46
CA GLY A 25 2.20 -35.26 1.85
C GLY A 25 3.38 -34.86 0.95
N ARG A 26 3.19 -33.87 0.07
CA ARG A 26 4.21 -33.39 -0.85
C ARG A 26 4.98 -32.26 -0.16
N ALA A 27 6.00 -32.62 0.60
CA ALA A 27 7.02 -31.67 1.07
C ALA A 27 7.74 -31.07 -0.14
N THR A 28 7.25 -29.96 -0.68
CA THR A 28 7.95 -29.25 -1.73
C THR A 28 9.06 -28.40 -1.10
N ARG A 29 10.26 -28.45 -1.70
CA ARG A 29 11.39 -27.54 -1.43
C ARG A 29 11.07 -26.13 -1.97
N GLY A 30 9.93 -25.55 -1.59
CA GLY A 30 9.43 -24.28 -2.10
C GLY A 30 8.71 -23.49 -1.00
N LYS A 31 8.58 -22.18 -1.22
CA LYS A 31 7.78 -21.33 -0.32
C LYS A 31 6.31 -21.63 -0.54
N SER A 32 5.64 -22.15 0.48
CA SER A 32 4.18 -22.22 0.56
C SER A 32 3.61 -20.94 1.16
N VAL A 33 2.37 -20.63 0.83
CA VAL A 33 1.64 -19.49 1.39
C VAL A 33 0.57 -20.00 2.33
N GLU A 34 0.54 -19.45 3.53
CA GLU A 34 -0.50 -19.68 4.51
C GLU A 34 -1.51 -18.54 4.42
N MET A 35 -2.74 -18.86 4.03
CA MET A 35 -3.82 -17.89 3.89
C MET A 35 -4.71 -17.96 5.14
N GLU A 36 -4.96 -16.82 5.78
CA GLU A 36 -5.83 -16.74 6.97
C GLU A 36 -7.31 -16.83 6.58
N ASP A 37 -7.69 -16.08 5.55
CA ASP A 37 -9.05 -16.02 5.04
C ASP A 37 -9.02 -15.94 3.52
N VAL A 38 -9.98 -16.61 2.89
CA VAL A 38 -10.15 -16.64 1.44
C VAL A 38 -11.63 -16.55 1.13
N LYS A 39 -11.98 -15.55 0.31
CA LYS A 39 -13.32 -15.41 -0.26
C LYS A 39 -13.24 -15.70 -1.74
N PHE A 40 -14.20 -16.49 -2.22
CA PHE A 40 -14.28 -16.89 -3.62
C PHE A 40 -15.46 -16.23 -4.33
N HIS A 41 -15.32 -16.10 -5.64
CA HIS A 41 -16.45 -15.78 -6.50
C HIS A 41 -17.48 -16.91 -6.48
N GLN A 42 -18.76 -16.57 -6.71
CA GLN A 42 -19.89 -17.52 -6.75
C GLN A 42 -19.73 -18.67 -7.74
N CYS A 43 -18.84 -18.54 -8.74
CA CYS A 43 -18.59 -19.59 -9.72
C CYS A 43 -17.70 -20.73 -9.20
N VAL A 44 -17.09 -20.57 -8.02
CA VAL A 44 -16.20 -21.55 -7.41
C VAL A 44 -17.00 -22.60 -6.63
N ARG A 45 -16.67 -23.87 -6.86
CA ARG A 45 -17.28 -25.00 -6.15
C ARG A 45 -16.66 -25.16 -4.77
N LEU A 46 -17.24 -24.52 -3.75
CA LEU A 46 -16.73 -24.54 -2.37
C LEU A 46 -16.58 -25.96 -1.80
N SER A 47 -17.48 -26.88 -2.13
CA SER A 47 -17.40 -28.28 -1.70
C SER A 47 -16.14 -29.01 -2.19
N ARG A 48 -15.64 -28.68 -3.39
CA ARG A 48 -14.35 -29.23 -3.87
C ARG A 48 -13.21 -28.66 -3.02
N PHE A 49 -13.18 -27.35 -2.87
CA PHE A 49 -12.14 -26.66 -2.11
C PHE A 49 -12.05 -27.13 -0.65
N GLU A 50 -13.18 -27.38 0.02
CA GLU A 50 -13.19 -27.86 1.41
C GLU A 50 -12.62 -29.28 1.54
N ASN A 51 -12.88 -30.15 0.57
CA ASN A 51 -12.44 -31.55 0.59
C ASN A 51 -10.97 -31.74 0.18
N ASP A 52 -10.57 -31.16 -0.96
CA ASP A 52 -9.27 -31.44 -1.59
C ASP A 52 -8.42 -30.17 -1.83
N ARG A 53 -8.87 -29.00 -1.34
CA ARG A 53 -8.24 -27.69 -1.56
C ARG A 53 -8.07 -27.33 -3.03
N THR A 54 -8.87 -27.91 -3.93
CA THR A 54 -8.88 -27.60 -5.36
C THR A 54 -9.86 -26.48 -5.67
N ILE A 55 -9.37 -25.40 -6.28
CA ILE A 55 -10.20 -24.31 -6.78
C ILE A 55 -10.72 -24.72 -8.17
N SER A 56 -11.94 -25.26 -8.23
CA SER A 56 -12.64 -25.58 -9.50
C SER A 56 -13.80 -24.62 -9.73
N PHE A 57 -13.93 -24.09 -10.95
CA PHE A 57 -14.94 -23.10 -11.30
C PHE A 57 -15.27 -23.09 -12.81
N ILE A 58 -16.43 -22.54 -13.14
CA ILE A 58 -16.81 -22.20 -14.53
C ILE A 58 -16.79 -20.67 -14.61
N PRO A 59 -15.81 -20.05 -15.28
CA PRO A 59 -15.65 -18.59 -15.25
C PRO A 59 -16.82 -17.88 -15.95
N PRO A 60 -17.32 -16.76 -15.41
CA PRO A 60 -18.06 -15.79 -16.20
C PRO A 60 -17.21 -15.26 -17.36
N ASP A 61 -17.87 -14.82 -18.41
CA ASP A 61 -17.18 -14.23 -19.56
C ASP A 61 -16.69 -12.81 -19.24
N GLY A 62 -15.50 -12.44 -19.74
CA GLY A 62 -14.89 -11.14 -19.49
C GLY A 62 -14.07 -11.03 -18.19
N GLU A 63 -14.11 -9.86 -17.55
CA GLU A 63 -13.27 -9.50 -16.40
C GLU A 63 -14.03 -9.61 -15.07
N PHE A 64 -13.51 -10.42 -14.15
CA PHE A 64 -14.11 -10.62 -12.82
C PHE A 64 -13.06 -10.95 -11.74
N GLU A 65 -13.37 -10.72 -10.48
CA GLU A 65 -12.52 -11.15 -9.35
C GLU A 65 -12.82 -12.62 -9.01
N LEU A 66 -11.83 -13.51 -9.13
CA LEU A 66 -12.01 -14.94 -8.84
C LEU A 66 -11.95 -15.24 -7.33
N MET A 67 -11.02 -14.59 -6.63
CA MET A 67 -10.81 -14.79 -5.20
C MET A 67 -10.12 -13.57 -4.59
N SER A 68 -10.46 -13.28 -3.33
CA SER A 68 -9.73 -12.36 -2.45
C SER A 68 -9.16 -13.16 -1.30
N TYR A 69 -7.90 -12.92 -0.93
CA TYR A 69 -7.26 -13.62 0.19
C TYR A 69 -6.60 -12.63 1.14
N ARG A 70 -6.54 -12.99 2.42
CA ARG A 70 -5.86 -12.24 3.47
C ARG A 70 -4.84 -13.15 4.12
N LEU A 71 -3.66 -12.60 4.39
CA LEU A 71 -2.64 -13.24 5.21
C LEU A 71 -1.91 -12.18 6.03
N ASN A 72 -1.38 -12.58 7.17
CA ASN A 72 -0.41 -11.79 7.90
C ASN A 72 1.00 -12.23 7.50
N THR A 73 1.85 -11.26 7.15
CA THR A 73 3.25 -11.54 6.81
C THR A 73 4.14 -10.59 7.60
N GLN A 74 5.09 -11.16 8.34
CA GLN A 74 6.15 -10.40 9.01
C GLN A 74 7.22 -9.99 7.99
N VAL A 75 6.91 -8.99 7.17
CA VAL A 75 7.87 -8.37 6.25
C VAL A 75 8.13 -6.93 6.67
N LYS A 76 9.37 -6.50 6.43
CA LYS A 76 9.68 -5.07 6.50
C LYS A 76 8.89 -4.33 5.41
N PRO A 77 8.42 -3.09 5.66
CA PRO A 77 7.73 -2.31 4.66
C PRO A 77 8.54 -2.18 3.37
N LEU A 78 7.93 -2.44 2.22
CA LEU A 78 8.64 -2.47 0.92
C LEU A 78 9.29 -1.13 0.59
N ILE A 79 8.62 -0.03 0.91
CA ILE A 79 9.21 1.31 0.90
C ILE A 79 9.10 1.83 2.31
N TRP A 80 10.24 2.14 2.91
CA TRP A 80 10.34 2.72 4.24
C TRP A 80 10.71 4.19 4.12
N VAL A 81 9.98 5.08 4.78
CA VAL A 81 10.22 6.52 4.74
C VAL A 81 10.55 7.00 6.14
N GLU A 82 11.79 7.42 6.32
CA GLU A 82 12.23 8.15 7.51
C GLU A 82 12.03 9.63 7.23
N CYS A 83 11.43 10.34 8.19
CA CYS A 83 11.29 11.77 8.16
C CYS A 83 11.98 12.33 9.40
N VAL A 84 12.70 13.43 9.24
CA VAL A 84 13.16 14.28 10.35
C VAL A 84 12.57 15.66 10.10
N VAL A 85 11.95 16.23 11.12
CA VAL A 85 11.30 17.53 11.05
C VAL A 85 12.00 18.46 12.04
N GLU A 86 12.60 19.52 11.52
CA GLU A 86 13.28 20.55 12.29
C GLU A 86 12.45 21.84 12.19
N SER A 87 12.05 22.39 13.34
CA SER A 87 11.28 23.64 13.35
C SER A 87 12.13 24.79 13.89
N HIS A 88 12.23 25.86 13.11
CA HIS A 88 12.79 27.12 13.57
C HIS A 88 11.64 28.05 13.96
N SER A 89 11.51 28.29 15.27
CA SER A 89 10.40 29.04 15.86
C SER A 89 10.13 30.36 15.15
N GLY A 90 8.95 30.47 14.53
CA GLY A 90 8.45 31.71 13.91
C GLY A 90 9.11 32.10 12.58
N SER A 91 9.83 31.19 11.93
CA SER A 91 10.49 31.49 10.64
C SER A 91 10.26 30.41 9.59
N ARG A 92 10.61 29.16 9.88
CA ARG A 92 10.60 28.10 8.87
C ARG A 92 10.55 26.71 9.49
N ILE A 93 10.11 25.75 8.68
CA ILE A 93 10.10 24.33 8.99
C ILE A 93 10.84 23.58 7.90
N GLU A 94 11.74 22.70 8.31
CA GLU A 94 12.52 21.87 7.41
C GLU A 94 12.15 20.40 7.55
N TYR A 95 11.95 19.74 6.42
CA TYR A 95 11.68 18.31 6.30
C TYR A 95 12.86 17.64 5.60
N MET A 96 13.49 16.69 6.28
CA MET A 96 14.48 15.80 5.70
C MET A 96 13.88 14.40 5.59
N LEU A 97 13.56 13.98 4.36
CA LEU A 97 13.06 12.65 4.07
C LEU A 97 14.17 11.74 3.55
N LYS A 98 14.18 10.51 4.06
CA LYS A 98 14.97 9.40 3.55
C LYS A 98 14.04 8.25 3.20
N ALA A 99 13.82 8.04 1.91
CA ALA A 99 13.07 6.89 1.43
C ALA A 99 14.03 5.73 1.09
N LYS A 100 13.75 4.53 1.60
CA LYS A 100 14.52 3.30 1.39
C LYS A 100 13.64 2.22 0.78
N ALA A 101 14.06 1.65 -0.35
CA ALA A 101 13.37 0.52 -0.98
C ALA A 101 13.88 -0.82 -0.39
N GLN A 102 13.10 -1.46 0.46
CA GLN A 102 13.44 -2.72 1.16
C GLN A 102 12.93 -3.98 0.43
N PHE A 103 13.05 -4.02 -0.89
CA PHE A 103 12.76 -5.19 -1.72
C PHE A 103 13.96 -5.57 -2.59
N LYS A 104 13.85 -6.70 -3.29
CA LYS A 104 14.94 -7.27 -4.10
C LYS A 104 15.46 -6.27 -5.13
N ARG A 105 16.78 -6.16 -5.27
CA ARG A 105 17.46 -5.21 -6.19
C ARG A 105 17.07 -5.35 -7.66
N ARG A 106 16.63 -6.54 -8.07
CA ARG A 106 16.13 -6.82 -9.44
C ARG A 106 14.73 -6.29 -9.72
N SER A 107 13.99 -5.92 -8.68
CA SER A 107 12.65 -5.36 -8.78
C SER A 107 12.73 -3.84 -8.69
N THR A 108 11.77 -3.17 -9.30
CA THR A 108 11.67 -1.70 -9.33
C THR A 108 10.22 -1.33 -9.03
N ALA A 109 10.01 -0.41 -8.10
CA ALA A 109 8.70 0.20 -7.89
C ALA A 109 8.50 1.34 -8.90
N ASN A 110 7.32 1.39 -9.50
CA ASN A 110 6.90 2.39 -10.45
C ASN A 110 5.94 3.38 -9.79
N ASN A 111 5.96 4.62 -10.28
CA ASN A 111 5.04 5.68 -9.89
C ASN A 111 4.91 5.81 -8.36
N VAL A 112 6.05 5.85 -7.68
CA VAL A 112 6.07 6.00 -6.22
C VAL A 112 5.68 7.44 -5.89
N GLU A 113 4.67 7.60 -5.04
CA GLU A 113 4.24 8.90 -4.52
C GLU A 113 4.31 8.87 -3.00
N ILE A 114 5.14 9.73 -2.42
CA ILE A 114 5.27 9.90 -0.97
C ILE A 114 4.57 11.20 -0.60
N LEU A 115 3.51 11.09 0.20
CA LEU A 115 2.69 12.20 0.66
C LEU A 115 3.05 12.54 2.09
N VAL A 116 3.68 13.69 2.29
CA VAL A 116 4.15 14.17 3.57
C VAL A 116 3.28 15.33 4.02
N PRO A 117 2.43 15.17 5.05
CA PRO A 117 1.63 16.27 5.56
C PRO A 117 2.51 17.40 6.12
N VAL A 118 2.12 18.63 5.85
CA VAL A 118 2.75 19.85 6.36
C VAL A 118 1.71 20.72 7.07
N PRO A 119 2.13 21.72 7.86
CA PRO A 119 1.23 22.69 8.45
C PRO A 119 0.41 23.42 7.38
N GLU A 120 -0.83 23.77 7.73
CA GLU A 120 -1.76 24.46 6.82
C GLU A 120 -1.36 25.92 6.58
N ASP A 121 -0.65 26.49 7.54
CA ASP A 121 -0.08 27.83 7.53
C ASP A 121 1.30 27.90 6.88
N ALA A 122 1.84 26.77 6.41
CA ALA A 122 3.15 26.74 5.76
C ALA A 122 3.13 27.43 4.38
N ASP A 123 4.11 28.27 4.12
CA ASP A 123 4.26 29.01 2.86
C ASP A 123 5.63 28.82 2.22
N SER A 124 5.91 29.55 1.13
CA SER A 124 7.25 29.68 0.53
C SER A 124 8.02 28.35 0.34
N PRO A 125 7.44 27.32 -0.31
CA PRO A 125 8.05 25.99 -0.39
C PRO A 125 9.32 26.00 -1.25
N ARG A 126 10.41 25.46 -0.68
CA ARG A 126 11.68 25.23 -1.36
C ARG A 126 12.05 23.77 -1.28
N PHE A 127 12.32 23.15 -2.42
CA PHE A 127 12.62 21.72 -2.51
C PHE A 127 14.02 21.47 -3.06
N ARG A 128 14.72 20.51 -2.47
CA ARG A 128 15.98 19.95 -2.98
C ARG A 128 15.85 18.43 -3.01
N THR A 129 15.92 17.85 -4.19
CA THR A 129 15.94 16.40 -4.36
C THR A 129 16.90 16.01 -5.46
N ASN A 130 17.51 14.83 -5.33
CA ASN A 130 18.38 14.27 -6.35
C ASN A 130 17.60 13.46 -7.39
N ILE A 131 16.41 12.96 -7.05
CA ILE A 131 15.59 12.10 -7.90
C ILE A 131 14.10 12.41 -7.74
N GLY A 132 13.39 12.40 -8.87
CA GLY A 132 11.95 12.63 -8.90
C GLY A 132 11.59 14.11 -8.91
N THR A 133 10.31 14.40 -8.75
CA THR A 133 9.78 15.76 -8.67
C THR A 133 9.01 15.94 -7.37
N VAL A 134 9.09 17.13 -6.80
CA VAL A 134 8.41 17.48 -5.55
C VAL A 134 7.48 18.64 -5.84
N HIS A 135 6.22 18.51 -5.40
CA HIS A 135 5.22 19.57 -5.52
C HIS A 135 4.53 19.78 -4.18
N TYR A 136 4.30 21.04 -3.83
CA TYR A 136 3.43 21.40 -2.72
C TYR A 136 1.97 21.34 -3.18
N ALA A 137 1.12 20.67 -2.41
CA ALA A 137 -0.32 20.58 -2.61
C ALA A 137 -1.04 21.27 -1.42
N PRO A 138 -1.27 22.60 -1.49
CA PRO A 138 -1.92 23.36 -0.42
C PRO A 138 -3.31 22.81 -0.08
N GLU A 139 -4.03 22.31 -1.09
CA GLU A 139 -5.40 21.77 -0.96
C GLU A 139 -5.45 20.47 -0.13
N LYS A 140 -4.31 19.80 0.04
CA LYS A 140 -4.15 18.65 0.93
C LYS A 140 -3.28 18.98 2.14
N SER A 141 -2.77 20.21 2.21
CA SER A 141 -1.73 20.67 3.14
C SER A 141 -0.61 19.62 3.23
N ALA A 142 -0.07 19.22 2.07
CA ALA A 142 0.91 18.15 1.98
C ALA A 142 1.93 18.39 0.86
N ILE A 143 3.13 17.87 1.05
CA ILE A 143 4.16 17.76 0.01
C ILE A 143 4.01 16.39 -0.67
N ILE A 144 4.04 16.40 -1.99
CA ILE A 144 3.98 15.18 -2.81
C ILE A 144 5.32 15.01 -3.50
N TRP A 145 6.08 13.99 -3.08
CA TRP A 145 7.31 13.58 -3.75
C TRP A 145 7.04 12.40 -4.68
N LYS A 146 7.18 12.64 -5.99
CA LYS A 146 6.94 11.66 -7.05
C LYS A 146 8.24 11.12 -7.61
N ILE A 147 8.39 9.80 -7.60
CA ILE A 147 9.55 9.08 -8.13
C ILE A 147 9.05 8.09 -9.18
N LYS A 148 9.39 8.32 -10.45
CA LYS A 148 8.92 7.48 -11.57
C LYS A 148 9.35 6.02 -11.41
N GLN A 149 10.60 5.80 -11.02
CA GLN A 149 11.18 4.47 -10.84
C GLN A 149 12.07 4.45 -9.59
N PHE A 150 11.78 3.52 -8.70
CA PHE A 150 12.51 3.32 -7.45
C PHE A 150 13.05 1.89 -7.42
N GLY A 151 14.33 1.73 -7.75
CA GLY A 151 15.00 0.42 -7.75
C GLY A 151 15.16 -0.16 -6.34
N GLY A 152 15.00 -1.47 -6.21
CA GLY A 152 15.14 -2.18 -4.93
C GLY A 152 16.54 -2.03 -4.32
N GLY A 153 16.61 -1.86 -3.00
CA GLY A 153 17.85 -1.66 -2.26
C GLY A 153 18.52 -0.29 -2.49
N LYS A 154 17.86 0.64 -3.20
CA LYS A 154 18.30 2.04 -3.28
C LYS A 154 17.67 2.86 -2.17
N GLU A 155 18.30 3.99 -1.89
CA GLU A 155 17.77 5.02 -1.00
C GLU A 155 17.88 6.38 -1.67
N PHE A 156 16.88 7.23 -1.43
CA PHE A 156 16.80 8.58 -1.97
C PHE A 156 16.50 9.56 -0.86
N LEU A 157 17.01 10.78 -1.03
CA LEU A 157 16.87 11.88 -0.08
C LEU A 157 16.08 13.02 -0.72
N MET A 158 15.24 13.66 0.09
CA MET A 158 14.50 14.86 -0.27
C MET A 158 14.54 15.82 0.91
N ARG A 159 14.93 17.07 0.67
CA ARG A 159 14.85 18.17 1.64
C ARG A 159 13.80 19.17 1.18
N ALA A 160 12.89 19.51 2.07
CA ALA A 160 11.94 20.59 1.87
C ALA A 160 12.10 21.63 2.97
N GLU A 161 12.01 22.90 2.62
CA GLU A 161 11.97 24.03 3.54
C GLU A 161 10.69 24.81 3.22
N LEU A 162 9.88 25.09 4.25
CA LEU A 162 8.69 25.92 4.13
C LEU A 162 8.79 27.06 5.13
N GLY A 163 8.32 28.24 4.73
CA GLY A 163 8.14 29.35 5.67
C GLY A 163 7.02 29.03 6.65
N LEU A 164 7.17 29.51 7.88
CA LEU A 164 6.10 29.53 8.86
C LEU A 164 5.81 30.99 9.23
N PRO A 165 4.54 31.38 9.37
CA PRO A 165 4.19 32.68 9.88
C PRO A 165 4.79 32.91 11.27
N SER A 166 5.21 34.15 11.54
CA SER A 166 5.70 34.56 12.85
C SER A 166 4.60 34.57 13.93
N VAL A 167 3.34 34.61 13.52
CA VAL A 167 2.17 34.52 14.38
C VAL A 167 1.72 33.07 14.45
N LYS A 168 1.89 32.45 15.63
CA LYS A 168 1.29 31.14 15.90
C LYS A 168 -0.23 31.31 15.95
N GLY A 169 -0.97 30.47 15.23
CA GLY A 169 -2.42 30.38 15.43
C GLY A 169 -2.72 30.10 16.91
N ASP A 170 -3.77 30.73 17.45
CA ASP A 170 -4.12 30.72 18.89
C ASP A 170 -4.41 29.34 19.50
N ASP A 171 -4.37 28.26 18.71
CA ASP A 171 -4.72 26.91 19.13
C ASP A 171 -3.65 26.21 20.01
N GLU A 172 -2.46 26.80 20.21
CA GLU A 172 -1.43 26.26 21.12
C GLU A 172 -1.52 26.80 22.57
N ARG A 173 -2.45 27.72 22.87
CA ARG A 173 -2.61 28.28 24.23
C ARG A 173 -4.02 28.07 24.78
N GLY A 174 -4.31 26.82 25.14
CA GLY A 174 -5.25 26.54 26.23
C GLY A 174 -4.67 27.02 27.57
N GLY A 175 -4.72 28.32 27.81
CA GLY A 175 -4.20 28.97 29.02
C GLY A 175 -4.68 30.40 29.10
N GLY A 176 -5.95 30.57 29.47
CA GLY A 176 -6.64 31.85 29.52
C GLY A 176 -5.99 32.85 30.48
N MET A 177 -5.79 34.07 29.97
CA MET A 177 -5.88 35.30 30.76
C MET A 177 -7.06 36.11 30.23
N THR A 178 -8.27 35.65 30.55
CA THR A 178 -9.45 36.52 30.58
C THR A 178 -10.10 36.33 31.95
N GLY A 179 -9.90 37.30 32.83
CA GLY A 179 -10.71 37.45 34.02
C GLY A 179 -12.14 37.86 33.63
N GLY A 180 -13.12 37.32 34.35
CA GLY A 180 -14.43 37.96 34.48
C GLY A 180 -15.62 37.21 33.86
N PHE A 181 -16.38 36.55 34.73
CA PHE A 181 -17.84 36.36 34.71
C PHE A 181 -18.54 35.87 33.43
N GLY A 182 -19.09 34.65 33.50
CA GLY A 182 -20.20 34.21 32.63
C GLY A 182 -20.18 32.73 32.33
N GLY A 183 -21.00 31.95 33.05
CA GLY A 183 -21.22 30.54 32.74
C GLY A 183 -22.04 30.36 31.46
N SER A 184 -21.69 29.36 30.64
CA SER A 184 -22.65 28.61 29.83
C SER A 184 -21.99 27.37 29.22
N MET A 185 -22.82 26.38 28.93
CA MET A 185 -22.52 25.02 28.47
C MET A 185 -21.61 24.92 27.23
N GLY A 186 -20.88 23.81 27.17
CA GLY A 186 -20.67 23.05 25.93
C GLY A 186 -19.47 23.47 25.07
N GLY A 187 -18.41 22.67 25.11
CA GLY A 187 -17.30 22.76 24.16
C GLY A 187 -16.43 21.52 24.26
N ALA A 188 -16.61 20.59 23.31
CA ALA A 188 -15.82 19.38 23.18
C ALA A 188 -14.32 19.70 23.16
N GLY A 189 -13.53 18.90 23.86
CA GLY A 189 -12.08 19.05 23.97
C GLY A 189 -11.41 19.26 22.61
N GLY A 190 -10.65 20.34 22.51
CA GLY A 190 -9.86 20.69 21.33
C GLY A 190 -8.95 19.53 20.94
N VAL A 191 -9.15 19.04 19.72
CA VAL A 191 -8.28 18.06 19.08
C VAL A 191 -6.94 18.74 18.83
N GLY A 192 -5.97 18.56 19.72
CA GLY A 192 -4.58 18.94 19.45
C GLY A 192 -4.20 18.38 18.08
N LYS A 193 -3.67 19.23 17.18
CA LYS A 193 -3.38 18.91 15.76
C LYS A 193 -2.76 17.52 15.63
N SER A 194 -3.59 16.51 15.37
CA SER A 194 -3.09 15.14 15.28
C SER A 194 -2.23 15.08 14.02
N LYS A 195 -0.94 14.77 14.18
CA LYS A 195 -0.01 14.75 13.04
C LYS A 195 -0.49 13.67 12.07
N ARG A 196 -1.01 14.10 10.92
CA ARG A 196 -1.43 13.20 9.85
C ARG A 196 -0.24 12.30 9.47
N PRO A 197 -0.46 11.01 9.16
CA PRO A 197 0.64 10.11 8.80
C PRO A 197 1.18 10.42 7.40
N ILE A 198 2.41 10.01 7.16
CA ILE A 198 3.02 9.96 5.83
C ILE A 198 2.40 8.78 5.08
N ASN A 199 1.84 9.03 3.90
CA ASN A 199 1.28 7.99 3.05
C ASN A 199 2.21 7.69 1.87
N VAL A 200 2.35 6.42 1.53
CA VAL A 200 3.20 6.01 0.41
C VAL A 200 2.39 5.18 -0.57
N LYS A 201 2.32 5.65 -1.81
CA LYS A 201 1.73 4.91 -2.93
C LYS A 201 2.83 4.37 -3.83
N PHE A 202 2.70 3.12 -4.26
CA PHE A 202 3.64 2.51 -5.20
C PHE A 202 3.04 1.30 -5.90
N GLU A 203 3.65 0.92 -7.02
CA GLU A 203 3.37 -0.32 -7.72
C GLU A 203 4.66 -1.06 -8.07
N ILE A 204 4.79 -2.34 -7.72
CA ILE A 204 5.93 -3.18 -8.08
C ILE A 204 5.42 -4.31 -8.99
N PRO A 205 5.73 -4.26 -10.30
CA PRO A 205 5.37 -5.33 -11.22
C PRO A 205 6.25 -6.56 -11.02
N TYR A 206 5.71 -7.73 -11.39
CA TYR A 206 6.36 -9.05 -11.34
C TYR A 206 6.92 -9.42 -9.96
N PHE A 207 6.30 -8.91 -8.89
CA PHE A 207 6.70 -9.13 -7.50
C PHE A 207 5.51 -9.56 -6.67
N THR A 208 5.74 -10.49 -5.75
CA THR A 208 4.76 -10.92 -4.73
C THR A 208 5.39 -10.84 -3.35
N THR A 209 4.75 -10.08 -2.46
CA THR A 209 5.15 -10.00 -1.05
C THR A 209 4.74 -11.26 -0.29
N SER A 210 3.54 -11.76 -0.55
CA SER A 210 2.97 -12.98 0.05
C SER A 210 3.71 -14.25 -0.36
N GLY A 211 4.46 -14.22 -1.46
CA GLY A 211 5.08 -15.40 -2.05
C GLY A 211 4.07 -16.31 -2.78
N ILE A 212 2.85 -15.84 -3.04
CA ILE A 212 1.84 -16.61 -3.77
C ILE A 212 2.32 -16.91 -5.20
N GLN A 213 2.04 -18.12 -5.66
CA GLN A 213 2.41 -18.62 -6.97
C GLN A 213 1.27 -19.45 -7.55
N VAL A 214 0.85 -19.08 -8.76
CA VAL A 214 0.00 -19.92 -9.61
C VAL A 214 0.88 -21.03 -10.18
N ARG A 215 0.61 -22.27 -9.77
CA ARG A 215 1.35 -23.47 -10.22
C ARG A 215 0.82 -23.98 -11.54
N TYR A 216 -0.50 -23.98 -11.71
CA TYR A 216 -1.15 -24.36 -12.95
C TYR A 216 -2.54 -23.73 -13.04
N LEU A 217 -3.00 -23.53 -14.26
CA LEU A 217 -4.40 -23.29 -14.58
C LEU A 217 -4.80 -24.32 -15.64
N LYS A 218 -5.57 -25.32 -15.24
CA LYS A 218 -6.06 -26.36 -16.15
C LYS A 218 -7.42 -25.94 -16.68
N ILE A 219 -7.52 -25.83 -18.01
CA ILE A 219 -8.76 -25.50 -18.72
C ILE A 219 -9.25 -26.79 -19.37
N THR A 220 -10.50 -27.18 -19.10
CA THR A 220 -11.12 -28.39 -19.66
C THR A 220 -12.42 -27.99 -20.36
N GLU A 221 -12.38 -27.95 -21.69
CA GLU A 221 -13.58 -27.78 -22.53
C GLU A 221 -13.89 -29.11 -23.24
N PRO A 222 -14.86 -29.89 -22.75
CA PRO A 222 -15.11 -31.24 -23.26
C PRO A 222 -15.60 -31.25 -24.71
N LYS A 223 -16.27 -30.19 -25.18
CA LYS A 223 -16.92 -30.17 -26.50
C LYS A 223 -15.98 -29.69 -27.61
N LEU A 224 -15.32 -28.55 -27.38
CA LEU A 224 -14.54 -27.87 -28.41
C LEU A 224 -13.05 -28.25 -28.39
N GLN A 225 -12.54 -28.78 -27.28
CA GLN A 225 -11.17 -29.28 -27.12
C GLN A 225 -10.06 -28.38 -27.67
N TYR A 226 -10.27 -27.06 -27.64
CA TYR A 226 -9.31 -26.11 -28.20
C TYR A 226 -8.07 -25.95 -27.29
N PRO A 227 -6.90 -25.65 -27.86
CA PRO A 227 -5.72 -25.29 -27.09
C PRO A 227 -5.92 -23.92 -26.43
N SER A 228 -5.56 -23.80 -25.15
CA SER A 228 -5.69 -22.56 -24.38
C SER A 228 -4.33 -22.08 -23.87
N LEU A 229 -4.16 -20.76 -23.82
CA LEU A 229 -2.91 -20.10 -23.44
C LEU A 229 -3.12 -19.25 -22.17
N PRO A 230 -2.98 -19.86 -20.98
CA PRO A 230 -3.12 -19.12 -19.74
C PRO A 230 -1.92 -18.20 -19.51
N TRP A 231 -2.18 -16.96 -19.09
CA TRP A 231 -1.17 -15.97 -18.72
C TRP A 231 -1.38 -15.50 -17.29
N VAL A 232 -0.29 -15.20 -16.59
CA VAL A 232 -0.31 -14.64 -15.25
C VAL A 232 0.69 -13.49 -15.14
N ARG A 233 0.28 -12.41 -14.48
CA ARG A 233 1.17 -11.34 -14.05
C ARG A 233 0.95 -11.07 -12.57
N TYR A 234 2.03 -10.82 -11.85
CA TYR A 234 1.98 -10.45 -10.44
C TYR A 234 2.22 -8.95 -10.34
N ILE A 235 1.43 -8.26 -9.53
CA ILE A 235 1.59 -6.84 -9.25
C ILE A 235 1.40 -6.68 -7.75
N THR A 236 2.35 -6.01 -7.09
CA THR A 236 2.21 -5.60 -5.70
C THR A 236 1.97 -4.10 -5.65
N GLN A 237 0.82 -3.69 -5.13
CA GLN A 237 0.48 -2.28 -4.92
C GLN A 237 0.46 -1.96 -3.43
N SER A 238 0.69 -0.69 -3.10
CA SER A 238 0.45 -0.16 -1.76
C SER A 238 -1.04 -0.23 -1.41
N GLY A 239 -1.37 -0.79 -0.25
CA GLY A 239 -2.66 -0.55 0.42
C GLY A 239 -2.59 0.73 1.26
N ASP A 240 -3.28 0.73 2.40
CA ASP A 240 -3.24 1.82 3.39
C ASP A 240 -1.94 1.79 4.19
N ILE A 241 -0.84 2.21 3.58
CA ILE A 241 0.47 2.31 4.23
C ILE A 241 0.62 3.73 4.79
N ALA A 242 0.35 3.85 6.09
CA ALA A 242 0.50 5.07 6.87
C ALA A 242 1.67 4.94 7.84
N MET A 243 2.67 5.82 7.72
CA MET A 243 3.78 5.93 8.67
C MET A 243 3.53 7.11 9.60
N ARG A 244 3.64 6.89 10.91
CA ARG A 244 3.45 7.95 11.91
C ARG A 244 4.51 9.03 11.73
N MET A 245 4.08 10.28 11.75
CA MET A 245 4.99 11.42 11.72
C MET A 245 5.88 11.44 12.98
N PRO A 246 7.18 11.78 12.84
CA PRO A 246 8.07 11.90 13.99
C PRO A 246 7.68 13.07 14.90
N GLU A 247 8.22 13.06 16.11
CA GLU A 247 8.24 14.26 16.95
C GLU A 247 9.08 15.36 16.29
N ILE A 248 8.67 16.61 16.45
CA ILE A 248 9.40 17.75 15.90
C ILE A 248 10.56 18.00 16.87
N GLN A 249 11.77 18.08 16.34
CA GLN A 249 12.97 18.44 17.11
C GLN A 249 13.17 19.95 17.12
#